data_AF-A0A7C3N2W4-F1
#
_entry.id   AF-A0A7C3N2W4-F1
#
_cell.length_a   1.000
_cell.length_b   1.000
_cell.length_c   1.000
_cell.angle_alpha   90.00
_cell.angle_beta   90.00
_cell.angle_gamma   90.00
#
_symmetry.space_group_name_H-M   'P 1'
#
loop_
_entity.id
_entity.type
_entity.pdbx_description
1 polymer ?
#
loop_
_entity_poly.entity_id
_entity_poly.type
_entity_poly.pdbx_seq_one_letter_code
_entity_poly.pdbx_strand_id
1 'polypeptide(L)'
;MKLKRRKAQQSQRRQFFTIILCPDPVAEVLLRQVLPSEFFSIKEPPSFDADLFIVEEGLLTPTEQKILRALVELGTLKAVAERLHYHPVTVKRYLRSICRKLKVKTALQATALATRLGLI
;
A
#
# COMPACT_ATOMS: atom_id res chain seq x y z
N MET A 1 39.94 -0.05 8.36
CA MET A 1 38.64 -0.77 8.28
C MET A 1 37.49 0.20 8.56
N LYS A 2 36.97 0.88 7.52
CA LYS A 2 35.91 1.90 7.58
C LYS A 2 34.63 1.34 6.94
N LEU A 3 33.71 0.75 7.71
CA LEU A 3 32.45 0.22 7.14
C LEU A 3 31.27 0.20 8.14
N LYS A 4 31.25 1.09 9.15
CA LYS A 4 30.17 1.11 10.18
C LYS A 4 29.38 2.42 10.32
N ARG A 5 29.57 3.42 9.44
CA ARG A 5 28.95 4.76 9.61
C ARG A 5 27.92 5.21 8.55
N ARG A 6 27.50 4.36 7.60
CA ARG A 6 26.63 4.81 6.48
C ARG A 6 25.14 4.50 6.57
N LYS A 7 24.65 3.77 7.59
CA LYS A 7 23.21 3.39 7.66
C LYS A 7 22.29 4.39 8.38
N ALA A 8 22.82 5.49 8.94
CA ALA A 8 22.04 6.43 9.74
C ALA A 8 21.69 7.76 9.02
N GLN A 9 22.11 7.95 7.76
CA GLN A 9 22.00 9.25 7.06
C GLN A 9 21.23 9.22 5.73
N GLN A 10 20.65 8.08 5.33
CA GLN A 10 19.74 8.00 4.18
C GLN A 10 18.27 8.13 4.60
N SER A 11 17.97 9.04 5.52
CA SER A 11 16.63 9.64 5.61
C SER A 11 16.51 10.65 4.46
N GLN A 12 16.63 10.11 3.24
CA GLN A 12 16.53 10.81 1.98
C GLN A 12 15.12 11.38 1.97
N ARG A 13 14.97 12.71 1.86
CA ARG A 13 13.70 13.39 1.59
C ARG A 13 13.03 12.68 0.42
N ARG A 14 12.19 11.68 0.69
CA ARG A 14 11.26 11.17 -0.30
C ARG A 14 10.31 12.32 -0.53
N GLN A 15 10.33 12.87 -1.73
CA GLN A 15 9.19 13.62 -2.22
C GLN A 15 8.03 12.63 -2.15
N PHE A 16 7.18 12.78 -1.13
CA PHE A 16 6.04 11.90 -0.93
C PHE A 16 5.03 12.25 -2.00
N PHE A 17 4.91 11.39 -3.00
CA PHE A 17 3.81 11.47 -3.94
C PHE A 17 2.60 10.80 -3.31
N THR A 18 1.45 11.47 -3.36
CA THR A 18 0.25 11.06 -2.63
C THR A 18 -0.85 10.67 -3.61
N ILE A 19 -1.48 9.52 -3.41
CA ILE A 19 -2.64 9.11 -4.19
C ILE A 19 -3.89 9.57 -3.43
N ILE A 20 -4.73 10.33 -4.12
CA ILE A 20 -6.03 10.77 -3.65
C ILE A 20 -7.10 9.97 -4.39
N LEU A 21 -7.93 9.25 -3.66
CA LEU A 21 -9.10 8.56 -4.21
C LEU A 21 -10.33 9.40 -3.92
N CYS A 22 -10.92 9.99 -4.95
CA CYS A 22 -12.02 10.94 -4.84
C CYS A 22 -13.14 10.55 -5.82
N PRO A 23 -14.32 10.11 -5.33
CA PRO A 23 -15.47 9.81 -6.18
C PRO A 23 -16.24 11.06 -6.61
N ASP A 24 -16.12 12.19 -5.89
CA ASP A 24 -16.83 13.42 -6.21
C ASP A 24 -16.08 14.27 -7.25
N PRO A 25 -16.68 14.57 -8.43
CA PRO A 25 -16.05 15.39 -9.45
C PRO A 25 -15.80 16.83 -9.01
N VAL A 26 -16.60 17.38 -8.08
CA VAL A 26 -16.39 18.75 -7.58
C VAL A 26 -15.15 18.81 -6.70
N ALA A 27 -15.02 17.89 -5.75
CA ALA A 27 -13.82 17.74 -4.94
C ALA A 27 -12.58 17.44 -5.78
N GLU A 28 -12.67 16.64 -6.85
CA GLU A 28 -11.56 16.42 -7.78
C GLU A 28 -11.07 17.74 -8.40
N VAL A 29 -11.98 18.55 -8.95
CA VAL A 29 -11.64 19.85 -9.56
C VAL A 29 -10.98 20.77 -8.54
N LEU A 30 -11.54 20.85 -7.32
CA LEU A 30 -10.96 21.66 -6.25
C LEU A 30 -9.54 21.20 -5.88
N LEU A 31 -9.32 19.90 -5.74
CA LEU A 31 -8.02 19.34 -5.40
C LEU A 31 -6.99 19.63 -6.49
N ARG A 32 -7.36 19.54 -7.77
CA ARG A 32 -6.49 19.91 -8.91
C ARG A 32 -6.13 21.39 -8.93
N GLN A 33 -7.01 22.26 -8.42
CA GLN A 33 -6.77 23.71 -8.34
C GLN A 33 -5.91 24.09 -7.14
N VAL A 34 -6.15 23.48 -5.97
CA VAL A 34 -5.52 23.87 -4.70
C VAL A 34 -4.17 23.19 -4.49
N LEU A 35 -4.03 21.94 -4.94
CA LEU A 35 -2.82 21.17 -4.70
C LEU A 35 -1.88 21.25 -5.91
N PRO A 36 -0.55 21.35 -5.68
CA PRO A 36 0.45 21.26 -6.73
C PRO A 36 0.55 19.83 -7.29
N SER A 37 0.30 19.64 -8.58
CA SER A 37 0.21 18.34 -9.26
C SER A 37 1.48 17.47 -9.17
N GLU A 38 2.60 18.08 -8.82
CA GLU A 38 3.89 17.41 -8.61
C GLU A 38 3.90 16.49 -7.37
N PHE A 39 2.94 16.64 -6.46
CA PHE A 39 2.93 15.94 -5.17
C PHE A 39 1.78 14.95 -5.01
N PHE A 40 0.86 14.87 -5.98
CA PHE A 40 -0.25 13.92 -5.90
C PHE A 40 -0.76 13.43 -7.26
N SER A 41 -1.41 12.27 -7.24
CA SER A 41 -2.27 11.80 -8.32
C SER A 41 -3.67 11.57 -7.78
N ILE A 42 -4.68 11.95 -8.55
CA ILE A 42 -6.07 11.58 -8.27
C ILE A 42 -6.38 10.33 -9.07
N LYS A 43 -6.95 9.32 -8.42
CA LYS A 43 -7.45 8.10 -9.06
C LYS A 43 -8.90 7.88 -8.67
N GLU A 44 -9.66 7.27 -9.55
CA GLU A 44 -11.00 6.80 -9.21
C GLU A 44 -10.90 5.70 -8.14
N PRO A 45 -11.74 5.75 -7.09
CA PRO A 45 -11.79 4.68 -6.12
C PRO A 45 -12.32 3.39 -6.77
N PRO A 46 -11.78 2.22 -6.42
CA PRO A 46 -12.19 0.96 -7.04
C PRO A 46 -13.62 0.51 -6.71
N SER A 47 -14.25 1.03 -5.64
CA SER A 47 -15.71 0.98 -5.31
C SER A 47 -15.95 1.09 -3.79
N PHE A 48 -16.26 2.26 -3.20
CA PHE A 48 -16.69 2.35 -1.77
C PHE A 48 -17.45 3.65 -1.42
N ASP A 49 -18.24 3.60 -0.33
CA ASP A 49 -19.01 4.69 0.31
C ASP A 49 -18.17 5.75 1.05
N ALA A 50 -16.90 5.93 0.69
CA ALA A 50 -16.04 6.90 1.37
C ALA A 50 -15.80 8.11 0.48
N ASP A 51 -16.00 9.30 1.04
CA ASP A 51 -15.90 10.57 0.29
C ASP A 51 -14.47 10.88 -0.17
N LEU A 52 -13.44 10.41 0.54
CA LEU A 52 -12.03 10.68 0.22
C LEU A 52 -11.05 9.73 0.91
N PHE A 53 -10.05 9.22 0.18
CA PHE A 53 -8.86 8.59 0.78
C PHE A 53 -7.56 9.22 0.30
N ILE A 54 -6.59 9.32 1.22
CA ILE A 54 -5.25 9.82 0.95
C ILE A 54 -4.26 8.72 1.32
N VAL A 55 -3.45 8.29 0.36
CA VAL A 55 -2.50 7.17 0.52
C VAL A 55 -1.12 7.57 0.00
N GLU A 56 -0.07 7.24 0.74
CA GLU A 56 1.30 7.41 0.26
C GLU A 56 1.55 6.48 -0.95
N GLU A 57 2.07 7.04 -2.04
CA GLU A 57 2.50 6.21 -3.17
C GLU A 57 3.60 5.25 -2.76
N GLY A 58 3.46 3.98 -3.15
CA GLY A 58 4.42 2.94 -2.76
C GLY A 58 4.36 2.54 -1.27
N LEU A 59 3.26 2.88 -0.56
CA LEU A 59 3.01 2.41 0.81
C LEU A 59 3.27 0.90 0.93
N LEU A 60 2.76 0.11 -0.01
CA LEU A 60 3.07 -1.31 -0.18
C LEU A 60 4.11 -1.51 -1.28
N THR A 61 5.12 -2.32 -0.99
CA THR A 61 6.10 -2.77 -1.98
C THR A 61 5.47 -3.73 -3.00
N PRO A 62 6.06 -3.90 -4.20
CA PRO A 62 5.54 -4.85 -5.18
C PRO A 62 5.39 -6.28 -4.65
N THR A 63 6.33 -6.72 -3.79
CA THR A 63 6.24 -8.04 -3.15
C THR A 63 5.08 -8.13 -2.16
N GLU A 64 4.84 -7.08 -1.38
CA GLU A 64 3.70 -7.02 -0.45
C GLU A 64 2.37 -7.03 -1.19
N GLN A 65 2.24 -6.29 -2.30
CA GLN A 65 1.07 -6.33 -3.18
C GLN A 65 0.85 -7.73 -3.77
N LYS A 66 1.92 -8.36 -4.27
CA LYS A 66 1.87 -9.74 -4.82
C LYS A 66 1.37 -10.75 -3.79
N ILE A 67 1.81 -10.63 -2.53
CA ILE A 67 1.37 -11.51 -1.44
C ILE A 67 -0.11 -11.32 -1.14
N LEU A 68 -0.61 -10.09 -1.07
CA LEU A 68 -2.03 -9.83 -0.84
C LEU A 68 -2.89 -10.31 -2.01
N ARG A 69 -2.49 -10.07 -3.26
CA ARG A 69 -3.20 -10.60 -4.44
C ARG A 69 -3.33 -12.12 -4.41
N ALA A 70 -2.23 -12.82 -4.12
CA ALA A 70 -2.26 -14.27 -3.97
C ALA A 70 -3.15 -14.71 -2.80
N LEU A 71 -3.22 -13.92 -1.72
CA LEU A 71 -4.09 -14.22 -0.58
C LEU A 71 -5.57 -14.06 -0.92
N VAL A 72 -5.95 -13.06 -1.74
CA VAL A 72 -7.31 -12.92 -2.28
C VAL A 72 -7.68 -14.14 -3.13
N GLU A 73 -6.78 -14.55 -4.02
CA GLU A 73 -7.02 -15.65 -4.95
C GLU A 73 -7.12 -17.01 -4.25
N LEU A 74 -6.23 -17.29 -3.28
CA LEU A 74 -6.04 -18.63 -2.72
C LEU A 74 -6.65 -18.82 -1.33
N GLY A 75 -7.01 -17.73 -0.65
CA GLY A 75 -7.64 -17.73 0.68
C GLY A 75 -6.78 -18.18 1.86
N THR A 76 -5.64 -18.87 1.63
CA THR A 76 -4.83 -19.43 2.73
C THR A 76 -3.34 -19.10 2.63
N LEU A 77 -2.71 -18.91 3.79
CA LEU A 77 -1.26 -18.68 3.94
C LEU A 77 -0.41 -19.80 3.31
N LYS A 78 -0.87 -21.05 3.46
CA LYS A 78 -0.15 -22.22 2.97
C LYS A 78 -0.14 -22.23 1.44
N ALA A 79 -1.30 -22.04 0.81
CA ALA A 79 -1.40 -21.96 -0.63
C ALA A 79 -0.60 -20.77 -1.20
N VAL A 80 -0.62 -19.61 -0.53
CA VAL A 80 0.20 -18.45 -0.93
C VAL A 80 1.70 -18.78 -0.87
N ALA A 81 2.15 -19.43 0.20
CA ALA A 81 3.54 -19.83 0.35
C ALA A 81 3.99 -20.78 -0.76
N GLU A 82 3.16 -21.79 -1.07
CA GLU A 82 3.39 -22.75 -2.15
C GLU A 82 3.40 -22.07 -3.52
N ARG A 83 2.37 -21.27 -3.83
CA ARG A 83 2.21 -20.56 -5.11
C ARG A 83 3.36 -19.60 -5.41
N LEU A 84 3.86 -18.92 -4.39
CA LEU A 84 4.92 -17.92 -4.51
C LEU A 84 6.31 -18.48 -4.24
N HIS A 85 6.44 -19.79 -3.98
CA HIS A 85 7.69 -20.45 -3.61
C HIS A 85 8.41 -19.77 -2.43
N TYR A 86 7.63 -19.33 -1.43
CA TYR A 86 8.15 -18.78 -0.18
C TYR A 86 7.97 -19.77 0.97
N HIS A 87 8.87 -19.71 1.94
CA HIS A 87 8.63 -20.38 3.22
C HIS A 87 7.43 -19.72 3.94
N PRO A 88 6.53 -20.48 4.61
CA PRO A 88 5.36 -19.91 5.30
C PRO A 88 5.68 -18.80 6.32
N VAL A 89 6.82 -18.90 6.99
CA VAL A 89 7.30 -17.87 7.93
C VAL A 89 7.60 -16.54 7.22
N THR A 90 8.11 -16.60 5.99
CA THR A 90 8.38 -15.42 5.16
C THR A 90 7.09 -14.71 4.80
N VAL A 91 6.05 -15.45 4.38
CA VAL A 91 4.72 -14.89 4.11
C VAL A 91 4.14 -14.22 5.35
N LYS A 92 4.22 -14.88 6.52
CA LYS A 92 3.79 -14.28 7.81
C LYS A 92 4.53 -12.99 8.13
N ARG A 93 5.84 -12.92 7.86
CA ARG A 93 6.65 -11.71 8.07
C ARG A 93 6.17 -10.57 7.16
N TYR A 94 5.92 -10.84 5.89
CA TYR A 94 5.37 -9.83 4.98
C TYR A 94 3.99 -9.36 5.43
N LEU A 95 3.08 -10.26 5.81
CA LEU A 95 1.75 -9.87 6.30
C LEU A 95 1.82 -9.03 7.58
N ARG A 96 2.78 -9.29 8.48
CA ARG A 96 3.00 -8.42 9.65
C ARG A 96 3.47 -7.03 9.23
N SER A 97 4.37 -6.92 8.24
CA SER A 97 4.80 -5.65 7.65
C SER A 97 3.61 -4.89 7.05
N ILE A 98 2.82 -5.57 6.24
CA ILE A 98 1.61 -5.03 5.58
C ILE A 98 0.62 -4.52 6.61
N CYS A 99 0.28 -5.33 7.63
CA CYS A 99 -0.65 -4.93 8.68
C CYS A 99 -0.14 -3.68 9.42
N ARG A 100 1.17 -3.59 9.67
CA ARG A 100 1.78 -2.41 10.29
C ARG A 100 1.65 -1.16 9.41
N LYS A 101 1.91 -1.29 8.10
CA LYS A 101 1.81 -0.19 7.13
C LYS A 101 0.39 0.30 6.96
N LEU A 102 -0.57 -0.62 6.90
CA LEU A 102 -2.00 -0.34 6.75
C LEU A 102 -2.69 -0.04 8.10
N LYS A 103 -1.98 -0.12 9.23
CA LYS A 103 -2.49 0.10 10.59
C LYS A 103 -3.71 -0.77 10.95
N VAL A 104 -3.71 -2.01 10.50
CA VAL A 104 -4.76 -3.01 10.77
C VAL A 104 -4.21 -4.19 11.57
N LYS A 105 -5.10 -5.03 12.13
CA LYS A 105 -4.72 -6.12 13.03
C LYS A 105 -4.60 -7.48 12.33
N THR A 106 -5.31 -7.69 11.23
CA THR A 106 -5.38 -9.00 10.57
C THR A 106 -5.07 -8.94 9.08
N ALA A 107 -4.62 -10.06 8.52
CA ALA A 107 -4.37 -10.20 7.08
C ALA A 107 -5.65 -9.99 6.25
N LEU A 108 -6.81 -10.41 6.78
CA LEU A 108 -8.10 -10.17 6.15
C LEU A 108 -8.44 -8.67 6.09
N GLN A 109 -8.26 -7.94 7.20
CA GLN A 109 -8.44 -6.49 7.21
C GLN A 109 -7.47 -5.78 6.26
N ALA A 110 -6.21 -6.23 6.22
CA ALA A 110 -5.21 -5.69 5.30
C ALA A 110 -5.58 -5.90 3.83
N THR A 111 -6.07 -7.10 3.51
CA THR A 111 -6.51 -7.46 2.16
C THR A 111 -7.72 -6.62 1.75
N ALA A 112 -8.74 -6.56 2.60
CA ALA A 112 -9.92 -5.76 2.37
C ALA A 112 -9.54 -4.29 2.13
N LEU A 113 -8.79 -3.67 3.05
CA LEU A 113 -8.38 -2.27 2.94
C LEU A 113 -7.50 -2.01 1.70
N ALA A 114 -6.55 -2.88 1.39
CA ALA A 114 -5.71 -2.72 0.19
C ALA A 114 -6.54 -2.76 -1.10
N THR A 115 -7.56 -3.63 -1.18
CA THR A 115 -8.52 -3.65 -2.29
C THR A 115 -9.33 -2.35 -2.33
N ARG A 116 -9.84 -1.87 -1.18
CA ARG A 116 -10.60 -0.59 -1.12
C ARG A 116 -9.78 0.61 -1.62
N LEU A 117 -8.49 0.61 -1.31
CA LEU A 117 -7.57 1.68 -1.66
C LEU A 117 -6.94 1.53 -3.06
N GLY A 118 -7.35 0.53 -3.85
CA GLY A 118 -6.79 0.29 -5.19
C GLY A 118 -5.29 -0.05 -5.17
N LEU A 119 -4.79 -0.56 -4.04
CA LEU A 119 -3.38 -0.94 -3.88
C LEU A 119 -3.09 -2.33 -4.43
N ILE A 120 -4.12 -3.16 -4.61
CA ILE A 120 -4.02 -4.51 -5.17
C ILE A 120 -5.13 -4.79 -6.16
#